data_AF-A0A7L4PNG2-F1
#
_entry.id   AF-A0A7L4PNG2-F1
#
_cell.length_a   1.000
_cell.length_b   1.000
_cell.length_c   1.000
_cell.angle_alpha   90.00
_cell.angle_beta   90.00
_cell.angle_gamma   90.00
#
_symmetry.space_group_name_H-M   'P 1'
#
loop_
_entity.id
_entity.type
_entity.pdbx_description
1 polymer ?
#
loop_
_entity_poly.entity_id
_entity_poly.type
_entity_poly.pdbx_seq_one_letter_code
_entity_poly.pdbx_strand_id
1 'polypeptide(L)'
;PKCPQCGARYVGILRRRGDLEIVHKGHKGKIDEEEKKILKEIKDSADLILPYGKKAIIVLAGIGIGPRTAKRILAKDRKNEEDLFKDILAAERVYARTKMFWQSNKQ
;
A
#
# COMPACT_ATOMS: atom_id res chain seq x y z
N PRO A 1 4.91 -9.01 10.87
CA PRO A 1 3.60 -8.99 11.56
C PRO A 1 2.90 -10.32 11.28
N LYS A 2 2.02 -10.78 12.18
CA LYS A 2 1.27 -12.03 12.01
C LYS A 2 -0.18 -11.78 12.38
N CYS A 3 -1.10 -12.46 11.69
CA CYS A 3 -2.50 -12.46 12.09
C CYS A 3 -2.63 -13.12 13.48
N PRO A 4 -3.25 -12.46 14.47
CA PRO A 4 -3.42 -13.04 15.81
C PRO A 4 -4.40 -14.21 15.82
N GLN A 5 -5.29 -14.32 14.83
CA GLN A 5 -6.32 -15.36 14.78
C GLN A 5 -5.82 -16.67 14.17
N CYS A 6 -4.97 -16.61 13.13
CA CYS A 6 -4.54 -17.80 12.37
C CYS A 6 -3.02 -17.90 12.14
N GLY A 7 -2.24 -16.92 12.59
CA GLY A 7 -0.77 -16.93 12.45
C GLY A 7 -0.24 -16.58 11.05
N ALA A 8 -1.12 -16.30 10.07
CA ALA A 8 -0.72 -15.95 8.72
C ALA A 8 0.22 -14.72 8.69
N ARG A 9 1.29 -14.79 7.88
CA ARG A 9 2.26 -13.70 7.69
C ARG A 9 1.96 -12.83 6.48
N TYR A 10 1.20 -13.35 5.52
CA TYR A 10 0.79 -12.62 4.32
C TYR A 10 -0.42 -11.75 4.64
N VAL A 11 -0.16 -10.48 4.96
CA VAL A 11 -1.17 -9.54 5.43
C VAL A 11 -1.14 -8.32 4.52
N GLY A 12 -2.26 -8.03 3.85
CA GLY A 12 -2.44 -6.84 3.01
C GLY A 12 -3.20 -5.73 3.74
N ILE A 13 -3.05 -4.50 3.26
CA ILE A 13 -3.78 -3.34 3.78
C ILE A 13 -5.05 -3.12 2.94
N LEU A 14 -6.17 -2.97 3.63
CA LEU A 14 -7.43 -2.53 3.05
C LEU A 14 -7.57 -1.02 3.28
N ARG A 15 -7.81 -0.24 2.22
CA ARG A 15 -7.94 1.23 2.32
C ARG A 15 -9.38 1.67 2.49
N ARG A 16 -10.33 0.92 1.94
CA ARG A 16 -11.77 1.19 2.00
C ARG A 16 -12.47 -0.02 2.62
N ARG A 17 -13.59 0.22 3.30
CA ARG A 17 -14.39 -0.88 3.87
C ARG A 17 -14.85 -1.88 2.80
N GLY A 18 -15.19 -1.40 1.59
CA GLY A 18 -15.61 -2.24 0.47
C GLY A 18 -14.51 -3.16 -0.09
N ASP A 19 -13.24 -2.91 0.21
CA ASP A 19 -12.13 -3.74 -0.28
C ASP A 19 -12.21 -5.18 0.25
N LEU A 20 -12.83 -5.38 1.41
CA LEU A 20 -13.03 -6.72 1.99
C LEU A 20 -13.90 -7.61 1.09
N GLU A 21 -14.97 -7.05 0.52
CA GLU A 21 -15.85 -7.79 -0.39
C GLU A 21 -15.10 -8.19 -1.66
N ILE A 22 -14.23 -7.31 -2.17
CA ILE A 22 -13.40 -7.56 -3.34
C ILE A 22 -12.44 -8.74 -3.08
N VAL A 23 -11.87 -8.85 -1.89
CA VAL A 23 -11.04 -10.00 -1.50
C VAL A 23 -11.86 -11.30 -1.52
N HIS A 24 -13.08 -11.27 -0.99
CA HIS A 24 -13.98 -12.44 -1.01
C HIS A 24 -14.42 -12.82 -2.42
N LYS A 25 -14.78 -11.84 -3.27
CA LYS A 25 -15.15 -12.07 -4.67
C LYS A 25 -13.96 -12.59 -5.49
N GLY A 26 -12.76 -12.06 -5.25
CA GLY A 26 -11.53 -12.48 -5.89
C GLY A 26 -11.18 -13.93 -5.61
N HIS A 27 -11.47 -14.42 -4.40
CA HIS A 27 -11.32 -15.84 -4.08
C HIS A 27 -12.29 -16.74 -4.86
N LYS A 28 -13.48 -16.23 -5.20
CA LYS A 28 -14.51 -16.93 -5.99
C LYS A 28 -14.33 -16.77 -7.52
N GLY A 29 -13.33 -16.01 -7.97
CA GLY A 29 -13.04 -15.78 -9.39
C GLY A 29 -14.02 -14.88 -10.15
N LYS A 30 -14.99 -14.25 -9.46
CA LYS A 30 -16.00 -13.37 -10.07
C LYS A 30 -15.71 -11.92 -9.70
N ILE A 31 -14.78 -11.28 -10.42
CA ILE A 31 -14.39 -9.89 -10.22
C ILE A 31 -14.28 -9.13 -11.55
N ASP A 32 -14.65 -7.86 -11.53
CA ASP A 32 -14.46 -6.96 -12.67
C ASP A 32 -13.01 -6.46 -12.78
N GLU A 33 -12.70 -5.72 -13.85
CA GLU A 33 -11.35 -5.19 -14.10
C GLU A 33 -10.89 -4.11 -13.09
N GLU A 34 -11.81 -3.33 -12.52
CA GLU A 34 -11.50 -2.36 -11.47
C GLU A 34 -11.22 -3.07 -10.14
N GLU A 35 -12.07 -4.04 -9.78
CA GLU A 35 -11.89 -4.92 -8.63
C GLU A 35 -10.57 -5.70 -8.70
N LYS A 36 -10.18 -6.19 -9.89
CA LYS A 36 -8.87 -6.81 -10.13
C LYS A 36 -7.72 -5.87 -9.79
N LYS A 37 -7.81 -4.59 -10.16
CA LYS A 37 -6.77 -3.60 -9.84
C LYS A 37 -6.66 -3.40 -8.33
N ILE A 38 -7.79 -3.27 -7.63
CA ILE A 38 -7.81 -3.11 -6.17
C ILE A 38 -7.24 -4.36 -5.49
N LEU A 39 -7.66 -5.55 -5.92
CA LEU A 39 -7.14 -6.82 -5.39
C LEU A 39 -5.63 -6.94 -5.61
N LYS A 40 -5.13 -6.49 -6.76
CA LYS A 40 -3.70 -6.44 -7.05
C LYS A 40 -2.98 -5.48 -6.11
N GLU A 41 -3.50 -4.28 -5.86
CA GLU A 41 -2.89 -3.34 -4.91
C GLU A 41 -2.83 -3.92 -3.49
N ILE A 42 -3.86 -4.64 -3.05
CA ILE A 42 -3.88 -5.31 -1.74
C ILE A 42 -2.78 -6.38 -1.68
N LYS A 43 -2.64 -7.20 -2.73
CA LYS A 43 -1.56 -8.21 -2.82
C LYS A 43 -0.17 -7.58 -2.85
N ASP A 44 0.02 -6.56 -3.67
CA ASP A 44 1.28 -5.80 -3.75
C ASP A 44 1.65 -5.21 -2.37
N SER A 45 0.66 -4.78 -1.58
CA SER A 45 0.89 -4.31 -0.21
C SER A 45 1.35 -5.44 0.73
N ALA A 46 0.76 -6.63 0.59
CA ALA A 46 1.13 -7.81 1.37
C ALA A 46 2.55 -8.30 1.03
N ASP A 47 2.93 -8.21 -0.24
CA ASP A 47 4.28 -8.54 -0.72
C ASP A 47 5.36 -7.63 -0.11
N LEU A 48 5.01 -6.41 0.28
CA LEU A 48 5.92 -5.50 1.01
C LEU A 48 5.91 -5.77 2.51
N ILE A 49 4.75 -6.08 3.08
CA ILE A 49 4.60 -6.34 4.52
C ILE A 49 5.30 -7.63 4.92
N LEU A 50 5.33 -8.63 4.05
CA LEU A 50 5.96 -9.91 4.32
C LEU A 50 7.47 -9.78 4.66
N PRO A 51 8.32 -9.12 3.83
CA PRO A 51 9.73 -8.91 4.13
C PRO A 51 10.02 -7.74 5.09
N TYR A 52 9.37 -6.57 4.91
CA TYR A 52 9.73 -5.35 5.65
C TYR A 52 8.95 -5.18 6.96
N GLY A 53 7.89 -5.97 7.15
CA GLY A 53 7.11 -5.99 8.38
C GLY A 53 6.50 -4.64 8.77
N LYS A 54 6.73 -4.22 10.02
CA LYS A 54 6.14 -3.00 10.58
C LYS A 54 6.53 -1.74 9.79
N LYS A 55 7.75 -1.69 9.24
CA LYS A 55 8.23 -0.57 8.42
C LYS A 55 7.35 -0.37 7.18
N ALA A 56 6.97 -1.45 6.50
CA ALA A 56 6.07 -1.35 5.34
C ALA A 56 4.69 -0.80 5.72
N ILE A 57 4.14 -1.21 6.86
CA ILE A 57 2.84 -0.72 7.34
C ILE A 57 2.91 0.80 7.57
N ILE A 58 3.97 1.29 8.23
CA ILE A 58 4.17 2.73 8.49
C ILE A 58 4.27 3.50 7.17
N VAL A 59 5.05 3.02 6.21
CA VAL A 59 5.19 3.68 4.90
C VAL A 59 3.87 3.71 4.13
N LEU A 60 3.13 2.60 4.12
CA LEU A 60 1.85 2.49 3.42
C LEU A 60 0.72 3.30 4.08
N ALA A 61 0.87 3.65 5.37
CA ALA A 61 -0.03 4.55 6.08
C ALA A 61 0.12 6.02 5.65
N GLY A 62 1.22 6.38 4.98
CA GLY A 62 1.46 7.74 4.49
C GLY A 62 0.47 8.18 3.40
N ILE A 63 0.20 9.48 3.36
CA ILE A 63 -0.81 10.08 2.48
C ILE A 63 -0.35 9.99 1.01
N GLY A 64 -1.17 9.36 0.18
CA GLY A 64 -0.88 9.19 -1.25
C GLY A 64 0.24 8.20 -1.57
N ILE A 65 0.72 7.45 -0.57
CA ILE A 65 1.75 6.43 -0.76
C ILE A 65 1.07 5.09 -1.05
N GLY A 66 1.05 4.66 -2.31
CA GLY A 66 0.62 3.32 -2.71
C GLY A 66 1.75 2.27 -2.66
N PRO A 67 1.47 0.99 -2.95
CA PRO A 67 2.46 -0.09 -2.93
C PRO A 67 3.70 0.19 -3.80
N ARG A 68 3.51 0.80 -4.97
CA ARG A 68 4.62 1.17 -5.88
C ARG A 68 5.57 2.18 -5.26
N THR A 69 5.03 3.23 -4.64
CA THR A 69 5.82 4.27 -3.96
C THR A 69 6.47 3.70 -2.70
N ALA A 70 5.72 2.91 -1.92
CA ALA A 70 6.22 2.26 -0.73
C ALA A 70 7.41 1.34 -1.03
N LYS A 71 7.37 0.57 -2.13
CA LYS A 71 8.49 -0.27 -2.58
C LYS A 71 9.77 0.56 -2.78
N ARG A 72 9.67 1.75 -3.37
CA ARG A 72 10.84 2.64 -3.60
C ARG A 72 11.40 3.20 -2.30
N ILE A 73 10.54 3.53 -1.34
CA ILE A 73 10.96 4.03 -0.02
C ILE A 73 11.64 2.91 0.77
N LEU A 74 11.04 1.71 0.79
CA LEU A 74 11.52 0.55 1.54
C LEU A 74 12.80 -0.06 0.96
N ALA A 75 13.02 0.06 -0.35
CA ALA A 75 14.23 -0.44 -1.00
C ALA A 75 15.49 0.35 -0.65
N LYS A 76 15.36 1.55 -0.05
CA LYS A 76 16.52 2.30 0.43
C LYS A 76 17.03 1.65 1.71
N ASP A 77 18.27 1.16 1.67
CA ASP A 77 18.92 0.64 2.87
C ASP A 77 19.20 1.80 3.83
N ARG A 78 18.56 1.76 5.01
CA ARG A 78 18.51 2.86 5.97
C ARG A 78 18.92 2.35 7.34
N LYS A 79 19.93 2.99 7.94
CA LYS A 79 20.43 2.66 9.26
C LYS A 79 19.50 3.12 10.39
N ASN A 80 18.79 4.24 10.19
CA ASN A 80 17.97 4.90 11.21
C ASN A 80 16.49 5.04 10.81
N GLU A 81 15.58 4.97 11.78
CA GLU A 81 14.14 5.18 11.57
C GLU A 81 13.79 6.63 11.19
N GLU A 82 14.53 7.64 11.67
CA GLU A 82 14.28 9.05 11.32
C GLU A 82 14.36 9.30 9.81
N ASP A 83 15.30 8.65 9.14
CA ASP A 83 15.47 8.80 7.70
C ASP A 83 14.33 8.17 6.91
N LEU A 84 13.70 7.12 7.45
CA LEU A 84 12.48 6.54 6.90
C LEU A 84 11.33 7.55 6.97
N PHE A 85 11.15 8.23 8.12
CA PHE A 85 10.12 9.25 8.25
C PHE A 85 10.35 10.46 7.33
N LYS A 86 11.61 10.88 7.14
CA LYS A 86 11.96 11.94 6.18
C LYS A 86 11.58 11.56 4.74
N ASP A 87 11.78 10.30 4.35
CA ASP A 87 11.35 9.81 3.03
C ASP A 87 9.84 9.80 2.86
N ILE A 88 9.10 9.36 3.90
CA ILE A 88 7.63 9.38 3.89
C ILE A 88 7.15 10.82 3.70
N LEU A 89 7.67 11.77 4.50
CA LEU A 89 7.34 13.20 4.38
C LEU A 89 7.68 13.77 3.00
N ALA A 90 8.81 13.37 2.42
CA ALA A 90 9.17 13.79 1.06
C ALA A 90 8.17 13.27 0.03
N ALA A 91 7.76 12.00 0.13
CA ALA A 91 6.76 11.41 -0.75
C ALA A 91 5.38 12.07 -0.60
N GLU A 92 4.97 12.38 0.63
CA GLU A 92 3.71 13.09 0.91
C GLU A 92 3.72 14.50 0.32
N ARG A 93 4.85 15.25 0.43
CA ARG A 93 4.99 16.56 -0.22
C ARG A 93 4.86 16.48 -1.74
N VAL A 94 5.46 15.46 -2.36
CA VAL A 94 5.33 15.22 -3.81
C VAL A 94 3.88 14.93 -4.17
N TYR A 95 3.20 14.08 -3.39
CA TYR A 95 1.78 13.79 -3.61
C TYR A 95 0.92 15.05 -3.46
N ALA A 96 1.08 15.81 -2.37
CA ALA A 96 0.34 17.05 -2.13
C ALA A 96 0.54 18.07 -3.26
N ARG A 97 1.77 18.23 -3.76
CA ARG A 97 2.09 19.14 -4.86
C ARG A 97 1.49 18.69 -6.19
N THR A 98 1.55 17.39 -6.48
CA THR A 98 1.17 16.87 -7.79
C THR A 98 -0.31 16.53 -7.90
N LYS A 99 -0.99 16.21 -6.80
CA LYS A 99 -2.40 15.79 -6.76
C LYS A 99 -3.33 16.75 -7.50
N MET A 100 -3.07 18.06 -7.45
CA MET A 100 -3.89 19.07 -8.16
C MET A 100 -3.92 18.86 -9.68
N PHE A 101 -2.84 18.34 -10.27
CA PHE A 101 -2.73 18.06 -11.71
C PHE A 101 -3.36 16.72 -12.12
N TRP A 102 -3.72 15.86 -11.15
CA TRP A 102 -4.26 14.53 -11.44
C TRP A 102 -5.77 14.58 -11.72
N GLN A 103 -6.45 15.66 -11.34
CA GLN A 103 -7.85 15.90 -11.69
C GLN A 103 -8.02 16.64 -13.02
N SER A 104 -7.07 17.49 -13.41
CA SER A 104 -7.17 18.28 -14.66
C SER A 104 -6.81 17.48 -15.92
N ASN A 105 -6.29 16.26 -15.80
CA ASN A 105 -5.87 15.42 -16.92
C ASN A 105 -6.89 14.33 -17.29
N LYS A 106 -8.16 14.51 -16.94
CA LYS A 106 -9.29 13.79 -17.56
C LYS A 106 -9.75 14.58 -18.79
N GLN A 107 -8.95 14.56 -19.86
CA GLN A 107 -9.35 15.01 -21.19
C GLN A 107 -9.57 13.78 -22.06
#